data_AF-C3VEV3-F1
#
_entry.id   AF-C3VEV3-F1
#
_cell.length_a   1.000
_cell.length_b   1.000
_cell.length_c   1.000
_cell.angle_alpha   90.00
_cell.angle_beta   90.00
_cell.angle_gamma   90.00
#
_symmetry.space_group_name_H-M   'P 1'
#
loop_
_entity.id
_entity.type
_entity.pdbx_description
1 polymer ?
#
loop_
_entity_poly.entity_id
_entity_poly.type
_entity_poly.pdbx_seq_one_letter_code
_entity_poly.pdbx_strand_id
1 'polypeptide(L)'
;MGCWSAENATKAFIKTMNMGNRATEPNGEEFISALAAGNNAQTMVVACANIADSTTLALVAAAQQTGGRVICILRGIEELHLSKMALGTNSSHLEFALANSESLEMVLPNYYKDADFIAVDCNIQNHEEILGSLQKNTRNKSSIVLG
;
A
#
# COMPACT_ATOMS: atom_id res chain seq x y z
N MET A 1 7.72 -14.87 -10.57
CA MET A 1 7.25 -13.68 -11.28
C MET A 1 6.12 -14.18 -12.15
N GLY A 2 4.91 -13.65 -11.97
CA GLY A 2 4.02 -13.59 -13.12
C GLY A 2 4.74 -12.74 -14.17
N CYS A 3 4.55 -13.03 -15.46
CA CYS A 3 4.94 -12.05 -16.46
C CYS A 3 4.19 -10.74 -16.17
N TRP A 4 4.82 -9.59 -16.47
CA TRP A 4 4.14 -8.31 -16.36
C TRP A 4 2.83 -8.34 -17.15
N SER A 5 1.73 -8.00 -16.50
CA SER A 5 0.41 -7.90 -17.12
C SER A 5 0.06 -6.45 -17.41
N ALA A 6 0.22 -6.04 -18.67
CA ALA A 6 -0.18 -4.70 -19.12
C ALA A 6 -1.69 -4.47 -18.93
N GLU A 7 -2.50 -5.53 -19.01
CA GLU A 7 -3.94 -5.47 -18.78
C GLU A 7 -4.27 -5.16 -17.32
N ASN A 8 -3.66 -5.87 -16.37
CA ASN A 8 -3.88 -5.63 -14.94
C ASN A 8 -3.38 -4.23 -14.55
N ALA A 9 -2.22 -3.83 -15.05
CA ALA A 9 -1.66 -2.50 -14.82
C ALA A 9 -2.62 -1.40 -15.30
N THR A 10 -3.13 -1.52 -16.53
CA THR A 10 -4.06 -0.53 -17.11
C THR A 10 -5.39 -0.48 -16.36
N LYS A 11 -5.96 -1.64 -16.01
CA LYS A 11 -7.23 -1.70 -15.26
C LYS A 11 -7.08 -1.11 -13.86
N ALA A 12 -5.97 -1.37 -13.18
CA ALA A 12 -5.70 -0.82 -11.86
C ALA A 12 -5.52 0.71 -11.94
N PHE A 13 -4.74 1.19 -12.92
CA PHE A 13 -4.56 2.62 -13.19
C PHE A 13 -5.90 3.35 -13.35
N ILE A 14 -6.75 2.89 -14.27
CA ILE A 14 -8.05 3.52 -14.55
C ILE A 14 -8.96 3.44 -13.32
N LYS A 15 -8.89 2.34 -12.58
CA LYS A 15 -9.70 2.18 -11.37
C LYS A 15 -9.28 3.14 -10.26
N THR A 16 -7.97 3.35 -10.06
CA THR A 16 -7.45 4.33 -9.12
C THR A 16 -7.88 5.74 -9.51
N MET A 17 -7.79 6.11 -10.79
CA MET A 17 -8.30 7.40 -11.30
C MET A 17 -9.79 7.61 -10.94
N ASN A 18 -10.61 6.56 -11.06
CA ASN A 18 -12.05 6.64 -10.76
C ASN A 18 -12.37 6.62 -9.25
N MET A 19 -11.47 6.08 -8.43
CA MET A 19 -11.58 6.08 -6.97
C MET A 19 -11.11 7.39 -6.35
N GLY A 20 -10.17 8.07 -6.99
CA GLY A 20 -9.72 9.40 -6.62
C GLY A 20 -10.75 10.47 -6.99
N ASN A 21 -10.88 11.49 -6.15
CA ASN A 21 -11.68 12.70 -6.46
C ASN A 21 -10.94 13.68 -7.41
N ARG A 22 -9.92 13.22 -8.16
CA ARG A 22 -9.05 14.09 -8.98
C ARG A 22 -9.43 13.97 -10.45
N ALA A 23 -9.93 15.06 -11.02
CA ALA A 23 -10.52 15.07 -12.36
C ALA A 23 -9.57 15.49 -13.50
N THR A 24 -8.28 15.77 -13.24
CA THR A 24 -7.47 16.45 -14.27
C THR A 24 -6.11 15.83 -14.61
N GLU A 25 -5.35 15.24 -13.68
CA GLU A 25 -4.04 14.64 -14.01
C GLU A 25 -3.73 13.41 -13.14
N PRO A 26 -3.23 12.30 -13.73
CA PRO A 26 -2.70 11.16 -12.98
C PRO A 26 -1.45 11.57 -12.20
N ASN A 27 -1.29 11.04 -10.99
CA ASN A 27 -0.18 11.29 -10.10
C ASN A 27 0.49 9.97 -9.66
N GLY A 28 1.30 9.99 -8.60
CA GLY A 28 2.04 8.83 -8.11
C GLY A 28 1.15 7.64 -7.74
N GLU A 29 -0.09 7.88 -7.30
CA GLU A 29 -0.97 6.82 -6.81
C GLU A 29 -1.47 5.90 -7.94
N GLU A 30 -1.83 6.45 -9.09
CA GLU A 30 -2.18 5.66 -10.27
C GLU A 30 -1.00 4.80 -10.75
N PHE A 31 0.21 5.37 -10.74
CA PHE A 31 1.43 4.63 -11.07
C PHE A 31 1.68 3.48 -10.09
N ILE A 32 1.53 3.72 -8.77
CA ILE A 32 1.67 2.69 -7.73
C ILE A 32 0.68 1.54 -7.98
N SER A 33 -0.59 1.85 -8.27
CA SER A 33 -1.60 0.82 -8.55
C SER A 33 -1.27 0.00 -9.80
N ALA A 34 -0.80 0.66 -10.86
CA ALA A 34 -0.43 0.01 -12.12
C ALA A 34 0.77 -0.92 -11.92
N LEU A 35 1.78 -0.47 -11.16
CA LEU A 35 2.97 -1.24 -10.85
C LEU A 35 2.64 -2.48 -10.01
N ALA A 36 1.84 -2.33 -8.95
CA ALA A 36 1.42 -3.43 -8.10
C ALA A 36 0.61 -4.47 -8.88
N ALA A 37 -0.41 -4.02 -9.63
CA ALA A 37 -1.28 -4.91 -10.39
C ALA A 37 -0.57 -5.57 -11.59
N GLY A 38 0.28 -4.82 -12.28
CA GLY A 38 1.06 -5.33 -13.41
C GLY A 38 2.05 -6.41 -13.00
N ASN A 39 2.63 -6.30 -11.80
CA ASN A 39 3.45 -7.35 -11.20
C ASN A 39 2.64 -8.51 -10.58
N ASN A 40 1.31 -8.46 -10.67
CA ASN A 40 0.39 -9.42 -10.07
C ASN A 40 0.59 -9.59 -8.55
N ALA A 41 0.82 -8.49 -7.84
CA ALA A 41 1.03 -8.51 -6.40
C ALA A 41 -0.15 -9.17 -5.67
N GLN A 42 0.15 -10.09 -4.76
CA GLN A 42 -0.83 -10.87 -4.00
C GLN A 42 -0.92 -10.42 -2.54
N THR A 43 0.20 -9.96 -1.95
CA THR A 43 0.26 -9.44 -0.59
C THR A 43 0.92 -8.06 -0.61
N MET A 44 0.06 -7.05 -0.62
CA MET A 44 0.44 -5.64 -0.58
C MET A 44 0.41 -5.11 0.85
N VAL A 45 1.43 -4.36 1.25
CA VAL A 45 1.46 -3.68 2.55
C VAL A 45 1.68 -2.19 2.33
N VAL A 46 0.92 -1.36 3.04
CA VAL A 46 1.13 0.08 3.11
C VAL A 46 1.32 0.50 4.57
N ALA A 47 2.38 1.26 4.85
CA ALA A 47 2.55 1.94 6.13
C ALA A 47 2.23 3.43 5.96
N CYS A 48 1.27 3.92 6.75
CA CYS A 48 0.82 5.31 6.70
C CYS A 48 1.38 6.10 7.88
N ALA A 49 1.77 7.36 7.66
CA ALA A 49 2.20 8.25 8.74
C ALA A 49 1.04 8.69 9.63
N ASN A 50 -0.18 8.71 9.08
CA ASN A 50 -1.40 9.10 9.77
C ASN A 50 -2.57 8.21 9.29
N ILE A 51 -3.61 8.80 8.69
CA ILE A 51 -4.75 8.07 8.12
C ILE A 51 -4.40 7.45 6.76
N ALA A 52 -5.16 6.42 6.37
CA ALA A 52 -5.11 5.84 5.03
C ALA A 52 -5.42 6.91 3.97
N ASP A 53 -4.55 6.95 2.96
CA ASP A 53 -4.49 7.98 1.94
C ASP A 53 -4.83 7.43 0.54
N SER A 54 -4.59 8.25 -0.49
CA SER A 54 -4.75 7.85 -1.89
C SER A 54 -3.84 6.69 -2.29
N THR A 55 -2.66 6.53 -1.68
CA THR A 55 -1.79 5.35 -1.88
C THR A 55 -2.47 4.07 -1.40
N THR A 56 -3.18 4.13 -0.26
CA THR A 56 -3.95 2.99 0.24
C THR A 56 -5.08 2.60 -0.73
N LEU A 57 -5.80 3.59 -1.28
CA LEU A 57 -6.83 3.35 -2.31
C LEU A 57 -6.25 2.76 -3.59
N ALA A 58 -5.08 3.23 -4.03
CA ALA A 58 -4.37 2.69 -5.18
C ALA A 58 -4.05 1.20 -5.02
N LEU A 59 -3.62 0.78 -3.83
CA LEU A 59 -3.38 -0.65 -3.55
C LEU A 59 -4.68 -1.45 -3.47
N VAL A 60 -5.77 -0.88 -2.96
CA VAL A 60 -7.10 -1.52 -3.02
C VAL A 60 -7.52 -1.74 -4.46
N ALA A 61 -7.34 -0.75 -5.34
CA ALA A 61 -7.62 -0.89 -6.76
C ALA A 61 -6.78 -2.02 -7.39
N ALA A 62 -5.49 -2.10 -7.05
CA ALA A 62 -4.59 -3.15 -7.52
C ALA A 62 -5.01 -4.54 -7.04
N ALA A 63 -5.31 -4.70 -5.75
CA ALA A 63 -5.77 -5.94 -5.15
C ALA A 63 -7.06 -6.47 -5.79
N GLN A 64 -8.00 -5.57 -6.11
CA GLN A 64 -9.22 -5.94 -6.81
C GLN A 64 -8.98 -6.42 -8.25
N GLN A 65 -7.85 -6.07 -8.89
CA GLN A 65 -7.46 -6.60 -10.20
C GLN A 65 -6.71 -7.94 -10.10
N THR A 66 -5.86 -8.09 -9.08
CA THR A 66 -5.00 -9.28 -8.94
C THR A 66 -5.62 -10.41 -8.12
N GLY A 67 -6.74 -10.15 -7.43
CA GLY A 67 -7.30 -11.03 -6.41
C GLY A 67 -6.47 -11.07 -5.12
N GLY A 68 -5.52 -10.16 -4.96
CA GLY A 68 -4.67 -10.06 -3.78
C GLY A 68 -5.36 -9.40 -2.58
N ARG A 69 -4.58 -9.15 -1.53
CA ARG A 69 -5.01 -8.43 -0.32
C ARG A 69 -4.09 -7.27 0.01
N VAL A 70 -4.61 -6.32 0.78
CA VAL A 70 -3.89 -5.14 1.25
C VAL A 70 -3.90 -5.09 2.77
N ILE A 71 -2.72 -4.94 3.37
CA ILE A 71 -2.54 -4.70 4.80
C ILE A 71 -2.16 -3.23 4.98
N CYS A 72 -2.97 -2.48 5.71
CA CYS A 72 -2.73 -1.08 6.03
C CYS A 72 -2.28 -0.95 7.49
N ILE A 73 -1.05 -0.47 7.68
CA ILE A 73 -0.42 -0.28 8.98
C ILE A 73 -0.62 1.18 9.40
N LEU A 74 -1.29 1.36 10.53
CA LEU A 74 -1.63 2.67 11.11
C LEU A 74 -1.02 2.82 12.51
N ARG A 75 -0.85 4.06 12.95
CA ARG A 75 -0.21 4.38 14.24
C ARG A 75 -1.08 4.11 15.46
N GLY A 76 -2.40 4.13 15.30
CA GLY A 76 -3.32 4.04 16.43
C GLY A 76 -4.78 3.84 16.05
N ILE A 77 -5.61 3.76 17.10
CA ILE A 77 -7.05 3.50 16.98
C ILE A 77 -7.79 4.71 16.39
N GLU A 78 -7.31 5.92 16.67
CA GLU A 78 -7.90 7.16 16.12
C GLU A 78 -7.72 7.21 14.60
N GLU A 79 -6.50 6.95 14.12
CA GLU A 79 -6.20 6.88 12.69
C GLU A 79 -6.99 5.76 12.02
N LEU A 80 -7.17 4.62 12.68
CA LEU A 80 -8.02 3.53 12.17
C LEU A 80 -9.46 3.97 11.97
N HIS A 81 -10.04 4.68 12.94
CA HIS A 81 -11.40 5.16 12.84
C HIS A 81 -11.57 6.16 11.69
N LEU A 82 -10.68 7.15 11.62
CA LEU A 82 -10.68 8.16 10.57
C LEU A 82 -10.42 7.55 9.19
N SER A 83 -9.52 6.57 9.09
CA SER A 83 -9.24 5.85 7.85
C SER A 83 -10.46 5.10 7.34
N LYS A 84 -11.18 4.39 8.22
CA LYS A 84 -12.42 3.70 7.83
C LYS A 84 -13.49 4.66 7.33
N MET A 85 -13.61 5.84 7.96
CA MET A 85 -14.53 6.89 7.49
C MET A 85 -14.11 7.43 6.12
N ALA A 86 -12.83 7.76 5.93
CA ALA A 86 -12.31 8.32 4.68
C ALA A 86 -12.40 7.33 3.50
N LEU A 87 -12.14 6.04 3.75
CA LEU A 87 -12.20 4.99 2.74
C LEU A 87 -13.62 4.52 2.43
N GLY A 88 -14.57 4.77 3.33
CA GLY A 88 -15.95 4.32 3.21
C GLY A 88 -16.05 2.81 2.96
N THR A 89 -16.77 2.40 1.92
CA THR A 89 -16.94 0.99 1.55
C THR A 89 -15.63 0.32 1.15
N ASN A 90 -14.61 1.07 0.72
CA ASN A 90 -13.32 0.47 0.34
C ASN A 90 -12.56 -0.12 1.54
N SER A 91 -12.90 0.31 2.77
CA SER A 91 -12.30 -0.21 4.00
C SER A 91 -12.53 -1.71 4.21
N SER A 92 -13.56 -2.32 3.61
CA SER A 92 -13.80 -3.77 3.72
C SER A 92 -12.83 -4.62 2.89
N HIS A 93 -12.02 -4.00 2.03
CA HIS A 93 -11.00 -4.67 1.23
C HIS A 93 -9.61 -4.64 1.89
N LEU A 94 -9.53 -4.13 3.12
CA LEU A 94 -8.28 -3.90 3.83
C LEU A 94 -8.24 -4.71 5.12
N GLU A 95 -7.07 -5.28 5.39
CA GLU A 95 -6.69 -5.75 6.71
C GLU A 95 -5.95 -4.60 7.42
N PHE A 96 -6.43 -4.18 8.58
CA PHE A 96 -5.78 -3.11 9.35
C PHE A 96 -4.89 -3.70 10.43
N ALA A 97 -3.67 -3.20 10.51
CA ALA A 97 -2.72 -3.48 11.58
C ALA A 97 -2.38 -2.18 12.32
N LEU A 98 -2.25 -2.26 13.65
CA LEU A 98 -1.86 -1.13 14.48
C LEU A 98 -0.43 -1.33 14.95
N ALA A 99 0.41 -0.32 14.74
CA ALA A 99 1.77 -0.26 15.25
C ALA A 99 2.08 1.19 15.65
N ASN A 100 2.23 1.42 16.96
CA ASN A 100 2.64 2.74 17.46
C ASN A 100 4.09 3.05 17.06
N SER A 101 4.53 4.31 17.16
CA SER A 101 5.87 4.73 16.71
C SER A 101 7.02 3.91 17.29
N GLU A 102 6.93 3.46 18.54
CA GLU A 102 7.98 2.65 19.20
C GLU A 102 7.98 1.17 18.74
N SER A 103 6.83 0.65 18.32
CA SER A 103 6.70 -0.74 17.87
C SER A 103 6.72 -0.89 16.36
N LEU A 104 6.62 0.22 15.61
CA LEU A 104 6.57 0.22 14.14
C LEU A 104 7.78 -0.51 13.58
N GLU A 105 9.00 -0.11 13.95
CA GLU A 105 10.24 -0.77 13.50
C GLU A 105 10.33 -2.27 13.87
N MET A 106 9.75 -2.68 15.00
CA MET A 106 9.76 -4.07 15.44
C MET A 106 8.69 -4.93 14.71
N VAL A 107 7.55 -4.34 14.41
CA VAL A 107 6.37 -5.02 13.88
C VAL A 107 6.41 -5.08 12.35
N LEU A 108 6.96 -4.05 11.71
CA LEU A 108 7.10 -3.91 10.27
C LEU A 108 7.75 -5.14 9.60
N PRO A 109 8.89 -5.68 10.08
CA PRO A 109 9.52 -6.85 9.47
C PRO A 109 8.61 -8.08 9.35
N ASN A 110 7.69 -8.28 10.31
CA ASN A 110 6.77 -9.42 10.29
C ASN A 110 5.73 -9.30 9.17
N TYR A 111 5.25 -8.08 8.89
CA TYR A 111 4.31 -7.83 7.80
C TYR A 111 5.01 -7.84 6.43
N TYR A 112 6.26 -7.38 6.37
CA TYR A 112 6.99 -7.20 5.13
C TYR A 112 7.69 -8.45 4.60
N LYS A 113 8.01 -9.41 5.47
CA LYS A 113 8.72 -10.64 5.08
C LYS A 113 7.97 -11.46 4.02
N ASP A 114 6.65 -11.43 4.05
CA ASP A 114 5.80 -12.19 3.14
C ASP A 114 5.10 -11.31 2.09
N ALA A 115 5.28 -10.00 2.17
CA ALA A 115 4.77 -9.06 1.17
C ALA A 115 5.54 -9.16 -0.14
N ASP A 116 4.84 -9.04 -1.25
CA ASP A 116 5.43 -8.92 -2.59
C ASP A 116 5.40 -7.49 -3.14
N PHE A 117 4.65 -6.60 -2.48
CA PHE A 117 4.63 -5.17 -2.76
C PHE A 117 4.48 -4.37 -1.47
N ILE A 118 5.32 -3.35 -1.29
CA ILE A 118 5.38 -2.55 -0.07
C ILE A 118 5.39 -1.07 -0.44
N ALA A 119 4.47 -0.30 0.12
CA ALA A 119 4.43 1.15 0.03
C ALA A 119 4.69 1.76 1.41
N VAL A 120 5.57 2.75 1.48
CA VAL A 120 5.88 3.47 2.74
C VAL A 120 5.64 4.95 2.51
N ASP A 121 4.78 5.54 3.34
CA ASP A 121 4.57 6.99 3.41
C ASP A 121 5.81 7.67 3.99
N CYS A 122 6.44 8.55 3.20
CA CYS A 122 7.67 9.25 3.56
C CYS A 122 7.48 10.27 4.68
N ASN A 123 6.24 10.62 5.02
CA ASN A 123 5.95 11.45 6.18
C ASN A 123 6.11 10.68 7.50
N ILE A 124 6.36 9.36 7.44
CA ILE A 124 6.74 8.57 8.61
C ILE A 124 8.11 9.05 9.11
N GLN A 125 8.21 9.32 10.41
CA GLN A 125 9.50 9.58 11.06
C GLN A 125 10.40 8.35 10.91
N ASN A 126 11.69 8.57 10.64
CA ASN A 126 12.68 7.50 10.40
C ASN A 126 12.40 6.66 9.14
N HIS A 127 11.75 7.20 8.09
CA HIS A 127 11.51 6.46 6.84
C HIS A 127 12.80 5.89 6.19
N GLU A 128 13.96 6.54 6.37
CA GLU A 128 15.26 6.02 5.91
C GLU A 128 15.66 4.73 6.64
N GLU A 129 15.48 4.68 7.96
CA GLU A 129 15.78 3.49 8.77
C GLU A 129 14.80 2.36 8.45
N ILE A 130 13.52 2.69 8.26
CA ILE A 130 12.49 1.76 7.80
C ILE A 130 12.88 1.17 6.44
N LEU A 131 13.29 2.01 5.48
CA LEU A 131 13.75 1.55 4.17
C LEU A 131 14.99 0.66 4.28
N GLY A 132 15.97 1.03 5.11
CA GLY A 132 17.15 0.24 5.37
C GLY A 132 16.82 -1.13 5.99
N SER A 133 15.82 -1.19 6.86
CA SER A 133 15.32 -2.44 7.45
C SER A 133 14.58 -3.30 6.41
N LEU A 134 13.79 -2.69 5.53
CA LEU A 134 13.06 -3.33 4.46
C LEU A 134 13.99 -4.02 3.46
N GLN A 135 15.03 -3.32 3.03
CA GLN A 135 16.03 -3.87 2.11
C GLN A 135 16.74 -5.11 2.68
N LYS A 136 16.84 -5.23 4.00
CA LYS A 136 17.48 -6.39 4.68
C LYS A 136 16.52 -7.55 4.92
N ASN A 137 15.23 -7.29 5.09
CA ASN A 137 14.25 -8.26 5.58
C ASN A 137 13.21 -8.71 4.54
N THR A 138 13.14 -8.03 3.40
CA THR A 138 12.19 -8.38 2.32
C THR A 138 12.72 -9.51 1.44
N ARG A 139 11.81 -10.20 0.75
CA ARG A 139 12.21 -11.20 -0.26
C ARG A 139 12.93 -10.50 -1.41
N ASN A 140 13.90 -11.17 -2.03
CA ASN A 140 14.62 -10.71 -3.23
C ASN A 140 13.75 -10.29 -4.43
N LYS A 141 12.42 -10.49 -4.38
CA LYS A 141 11.46 -10.19 -5.46
C LYS A 141 10.36 -9.19 -5.04
N SER A 142 10.47 -8.59 -3.86
CA SER A 142 9.47 -7.63 -3.37
C SER A 142 9.70 -6.28 -4.05
N SER A 143 8.61 -5.61 -4.43
CA SER A 143 8.67 -4.22 -4.90
C SER A 143 8.51 -3.28 -3.70
N ILE A 144 9.41 -2.31 -3.54
CA ILE A 144 9.32 -1.28 -2.49
C ILE A 144 9.12 0.06 -3.17
N VAL A 145 8.08 0.80 -2.78
CA VAL A 145 7.80 2.15 -3.25
C VAL A 145 7.71 3.10 -2.06
N LEU A 146 8.25 4.30 -2.25
CA LEU A 146 8.19 5.41 -1.33
C LEU A 146 7.20 6.43 -1.88
N GLY A 147 6.17 6.74 -1.09
CA GLY A 147 5.08 7.67 -1.44
C GLY A 147 5.08 8.90 -0.56
#